data_AF-A0A7C4QKG3-F1
#
_entry.id   AF-A0A7C4QKG3-F1
#
_cell.length_a   1.000
_cell.length_b   1.000
_cell.length_c   1.000
_cell.angle_alpha   90.00
_cell.angle_beta   90.00
_cell.angle_gamma   90.00
#
_symmetry.space_group_name_H-M   'P 1'
#
loop_
_entity.id
_entity.type
_entity.pdbx_description
1 polymer ?
#
loop_
_entity_poly.entity_id
_entity_poly.type
_entity_poly.pdbx_seq_one_letter_code
_entity_poly.pdbx_strand_id
1 'polypeptide(L)' 'MRSLNEDQRKTLKYFCVNRSVGELLALKELQALHKVKEPGKAIAKLVELGVLIRGQGCYSISKSFLNTLKEAGVRIEEL' A
#
# COMPACT_ATOMS: atom_id res chain seq x y z
N MET A 1 -3.33 -7.27 13.60
CA MET A 1 -3.73 -6.41 12.45
C MET A 1 -5.19 -6.69 12.15
N ARG A 2 -6.06 -5.68 12.11
CA ARG A 2 -7.44 -5.86 11.59
C ARG A 2 -7.31 -6.44 10.18
N SER A 3 -8.11 -7.45 9.85
CA SER A 3 -8.06 -8.12 8.54
C SER A 3 -8.25 -7.08 7.44
N LEU A 4 -7.21 -6.81 6.66
CA LEU A 4 -7.31 -6.00 5.45
C LEU A 4 -8.27 -6.70 4.48
N ASN A 5 -8.99 -5.96 3.65
CA ASN A 5 -9.71 -6.58 2.53
C ASN A 5 -8.74 -6.86 1.36
N GLU A 6 -9.25 -7.51 0.31
CA GLU A 6 -8.43 -7.89 -0.85
C GLU A 6 -7.81 -6.67 -1.57
N ASP A 7 -8.58 -5.61 -1.78
CA ASP A 7 -8.12 -4.36 -2.41
C ASP A 7 -6.99 -3.71 -1.60
N GLN A 8 -7.12 -3.69 -0.27
CA GLN A 8 -6.11 -3.17 0.64
C GLN A 8 -4.85 -4.04 0.64
N ARG A 9 -4.97 -5.38 0.60
CA ARG A 9 -3.81 -6.29 0.49
C ARG A 9 -3.05 -6.09 -0.83
N LYS A 10 -3.78 -6.01 -1.95
CA LYS A 10 -3.18 -5.72 -3.27
C LYS A 10 -2.46 -4.38 -3.28
N THR A 11 -3.09 -3.36 -2.71
CA THR A 11 -2.50 -2.01 -2.58
C THR A 11 -1.25 -2.04 -1.70
N LEU A 12 -1.28 -2.77 -0.59
CA LEU A 12 -0.14 -2.95 0.28
C LEU A 12 1.04 -3.61 -0.46
N LYS A 13 0.81 -4.74 -1.13
CA LYS A 13 1.84 -5.43 -1.93
C LYS A 13 2.45 -4.49 -2.96
N TYR A 14 1.62 -3.74 -3.68
CA TYR A 14 2.07 -2.78 -4.68
C TYR A 14 3.05 -1.75 -4.09
N PHE A 15 2.74 -1.14 -2.94
CA PHE A 15 3.63 -0.15 -2.32
C PHE A 15 4.84 -0.78 -1.61
N CYS A 16 4.75 -2.04 -1.17
CA CYS A 16 5.92 -2.78 -0.69
C CYS A 16 6.96 -2.99 -1.80
N VAL A 17 6.54 -3.13 -3.06
CA VAL A 17 7.46 -3.26 -4.20
C VAL A 17 7.93 -1.89 -4.68
N ASN A 18 7.00 -0.98 -5.00
CA ASN A 18 7.32 0.29 -5.67
C ASN A 18 7.81 1.40 -4.73
N ARG A 19 7.63 1.24 -3.41
CA ARG A 19 8.05 2.14 -2.31
C ARG A 19 7.43 3.53 -2.30
N SER A 20 7.45 4.26 -3.41
CA SER A 20 6.89 5.60 -3.54
C SER A 20 6.40 5.85 -4.96
N VAL A 21 5.13 6.22 -5.12
CA VAL A 21 4.50 6.41 -6.42
C VAL A 21 3.62 7.66 -6.45
N GLY A 22 3.64 8.39 -7.56
CA GLY A 22 2.77 9.55 -7.77
C GLY A 22 1.28 9.18 -7.71
N GLU A 23 0.43 10.06 -7.16
CA GLU A 23 -0.97 9.71 -6.84
C GLU A 23 -1.74 9.23 -8.09
N LEU A 24 -1.64 9.97 -9.20
CA LEU A 24 -2.34 9.63 -10.44
C LEU A 24 -1.88 8.28 -11.02
N LEU A 25 -0.57 8.00 -10.93
CA LEU A 25 -0.01 6.75 -11.43
C LEU A 25 -0.46 5.59 -10.54
N ALA A 26 -0.38 5.75 -9.22
CA ALA A 26 -0.80 4.74 -8.25
C ALA A 26 -2.27 4.35 -8.46
N LEU A 27 -3.17 5.33 -8.61
CA LEU A 27 -4.59 5.05 -8.88
C LEU A 27 -4.78 4.24 -10.18
N LYS A 28 -4.10 4.65 -11.26
CA LYS A 28 -4.19 3.99 -12.57
C LYS A 28 -3.65 2.56 -12.54
N GLU A 29 -2.47 2.35 -11.98
CA GLU A 29 -1.82 1.03 -11.93
C GLU A 29 -2.59 0.06 -11.03
N LEU A 30 -3.01 0.52 -9.85
CA LEU A 30 -3.79 -0.30 -8.93
C LEU A 30 -5.10 -0.79 -9.58
N GLN A 31 -5.77 0.09 -10.32
CA GLN A 31 -7.00 -0.27 -11.01
C GLN A 31 -6.75 -1.16 -12.24
N ALA A 32 -5.87 -0.73 -13.15
CA ALA A 32 -5.67 -1.38 -14.44
C ALA A 32 -4.89 -2.69 -14.33
N LEU A 33 -3.82 -2.72 -13.54
CA LEU A 33 -2.88 -3.83 -13.45
C LEU A 33 -3.20 -4.75 -12.27
N HIS A 34 -3.50 -4.17 -11.10
CA HIS A 34 -3.72 -4.96 -9.88
C HIS A 34 -5.19 -5.27 -9.60
N LYS A 35 -6.12 -4.78 -10.44
CA LYS A 35 -7.57 -5.03 -10.34
C LYS A 35 -8.14 -4.63 -8.97
N VAL A 36 -7.61 -3.58 -8.36
CA VAL A 36 -8.17 -2.93 -7.18
C VAL A 36 -9.39 -2.13 -7.62
N LYS A 37 -10.56 -2.44 -7.06
CA LYS A 37 -11.84 -1.84 -7.50
C LYS A 37 -11.92 -0.38 -7.12
N GLU A 38 -11.53 -0.07 -5.88
CA GLU A 38 -11.62 1.28 -5.31
C GLU A 38 -10.24 1.74 -4.77
N PRO A 39 -9.25 2.04 -5.65
CA PRO A 39 -7.88 2.34 -5.24
C PRO A 39 -7.78 3.50 -4.25
N GLY A 40 -8.58 4.56 -4.45
CA GLY A 40 -8.60 5.71 -3.56
C GLY A 40 -9.01 5.34 -2.13
N LYS A 41 -10.03 4.49 -1.96
CA LYS A 41 -10.47 4.02 -0.63
C LYS A 41 -9.43 3.10 0.02
N ALA A 42 -8.80 2.22 -0.76
CA ALA A 42 -7.76 1.33 -0.26
C ALA A 42 -6.52 2.12 0.21
N ILE A 43 -6.05 3.07 -0.60
CA ILE A 43 -4.93 3.97 -0.23
C ILE A 43 -5.28 4.78 1.00
N ALA A 44 -6.45 5.45 1.02
CA ALA A 44 -6.87 6.27 2.15
C ALA A 44 -6.89 5.47 3.46
N LYS A 45 -7.36 4.21 3.41
CA LYS A 45 -7.36 3.35 4.59
C LYS A 45 -5.94 2.98 5.05
N LEU A 46 -5.04 2.69 4.12
CA LEU A 46 -3.65 2.37 4.46
C LEU A 46 -2.88 3.60 4.98
N VAL A 47 -3.24 4.81 4.51
CA VAL A 47 -2.73 6.07 5.08
C VAL A 47 -3.25 6.27 6.51
N GLU A 48 -4.55 6.06 6.76
CA GLU A 48 -5.15 6.13 8.10
C GLU A 48 -4.47 5.16 9.08
N LEU A 49 -4.04 3.98 8.61
CA LEU A 49 -3.35 2.97 9.41
C LEU A 49 -1.85 3.26 9.59
N GLY A 50 -1.31 4.35 9.03
CA GLY A 50 0.12 4.67 9.07
C GLY A 50 1.01 3.71 8.25
N VAL A 51 0.40 2.88 7.41
CA VAL A 51 1.10 1.95 6.51
C VAL A 51 1.62 2.71 5.30
N LEU A 52 0.82 3.63 4.76
CA LEU A 52 1.22 4.58 3.72
C LEU A 52 1.36 5.99 4.29
N ILE A 53 2.19 6.79 3.65
CA ILE A 53 2.40 8.20 3.94
C ILE A 53 2.03 8.97 2.66
N ARG A 54 1.23 10.03 2.81
CA ARG A 54 0.92 10.94 1.71
C ARG A 54 1.94 12.08 1.71
N GLY A 55 2.70 12.20 0.62
CA GLY A 55 3.55 13.34 0.31
C GLY A 55 2.85 14.35 -0.60
N GLN A 56 3.61 15.30 -1.15
CA GLN A 56 3.08 16.21 -2.15
C GLN A 56 2.94 15.50 -3.51
N GLY A 57 1.73 15.07 -3.84
CA GLY A 57 1.45 14.41 -5.12
C GLY A 57 1.97 12.97 -5.22
N CYS A 58 2.30 12.32 -4.10
CA CYS A 58 2.70 10.92 -4.06
C CYS A 58 2.23 10.19 -2.78
N TYR A 59 2.22 8.86 -2.86
CA TYR A 59 2.08 7.96 -1.72
C TYR A 59 3.33 7.11 -1.59
N SER A 60 3.78 6.90 -0.36
CA SER A 60 4.94 6.07 -0.06
C SER A 60 4.64 5.08 1.06
N ILE A 61 5.28 3.92 1.04
CA ILE A 61 5.22 2.98 2.17
C ILE A 61 5.99 3.53 3.37
N SER A 62 5.43 3.38 4.57
CA SER A 62 6.06 3.82 5.80
C SER A 62 7.32 3.00 6.11
N LYS A 63 8.43 3.68 6.39
CA LYS A 63 9.69 3.04 6.79
C LYS A 63 9.55 2.28 8.11
N SER A 64 8.82 2.84 9.08
CA SER A 64 8.60 2.17 10.36
C SER A 64 7.80 0.88 10.17
N PHE A 65 6.77 0.92 9.31
CA PHE A 65 5.99 -0.26 8.97
C PHE A 65 6.83 -1.36 8.29
N LEU A 66 7.70 -0.98 7.34
CA LEU A 66 8.62 -1.93 6.71
C LEU A 66 9.59 -2.59 7.70
N ASN A 67 10.10 -1.83 8.67
CA ASN A 67 10.96 -2.38 9.72
C ASN A 67 10.18 -3.38 10.58
N THR A 68 8.94 -3.06 10.96
CA THR A 68 8.07 -4.01 11.69
C THR A 68 7.84 -5.30 10.91
N LEU A 69 7.58 -5.23 9.59
CA LEU A 69 7.45 -6.43 8.77
C LEU A 69 8.72 -7.27 8.76
N LYS A 70 9.88 -6.61 8.66
CA LYS A 70 11.19 -7.27 8.67
C LYS A 70 11.49 -7.95 10.01
N GLU A 71 11.22 -7.26 11.11
CA GLU A 71 11.37 -7.77 12.48
C GLU A 71 10.43 -8.95 12.76
N ALA A 72 9.23 -8.92 12.19
CA ALA A 72 8.26 -10.00 12.28
C ALA A 72 8.57 -11.18 11.33
N GLY A 73 9.59 -11.08 10.47
CA GLY A 73 9.95 -12.11 9.50
C GLY A 73 8.92 -12.32 8.38
N VAL A 74 8.04 -11.35 8.14
CA VAL A 74 6.96 -11.45 7.14
C VAL A 74 7.54 -11.24 5.74
N ARG A 75 7.29 -12.17 4.82
CA ARG A 75 7.68 -12.01 3.41
C ARG A 75 6.59 -11.24 2.67
N ILE A 76 7.01 -10.40 1.72
CA ILE A 76 6.06 -9.59 0.93
C ILE A 76 5.09 -10.48 0.12
N GLU A 77 5.53 -11.67 -0.29
CA GLU A 77 4.67 -12.63 -0.99
C GLU A 77 3.46 -13.07 -0.15
N GLU A 78 3.62 -13.11 1.18
CA GLU A 78 2.65 -13.61 2.16
C GLU A 78 1.61 -12.57 2.59
N LEU A 79 1.74 -11.32 2.12
CA LEU A 79 0.83 -10.21 2.46
C LEU A 79 -0.57 -10.32 1.83
#